data_AF-A0A0N1LCK7-F1
#
_entry.id   AF-A0A0N1LCK7-F1
#
_cell.length_a   1.000
_cell.length_b   1.000
_cell.length_c   1.000
_cell.angle_alpha   90.00
_cell.angle_beta   90.00
_cell.angle_gamma   90.00
#
_symmetry.space_group_name_H-M   'P 1'
#
loop_
_entity.id
_entity.type
_entity.pdbx_description
1 polymer ?
#
loop_
_entity_poly.entity_id
_entity_poly.type
_entity_poly.pdbx_seq_one_letter_code
_entity_poly.pdbx_strand_id
1 'polypeptide(L)' 'MPAAVPVPVPPPAIVCDAVWRDGPRGRDIAVRLRLPAGTTPVPVVVWSPGLGGGTGGGAAWGTAWAA' A
#
# COMPACT_ATOMS: atom_id res chain seq x y z
N MET A 1 -16.22 -5.54 32.00
CA MET A 1 -15.11 -5.22 31.08
C MET A 1 -15.56 -5.60 29.68
N PRO A 2 -15.44 -4.74 28.65
CA PRO A 2 -15.75 -5.17 27.29
C PRO A 2 -14.75 -6.25 26.86
N ALA A 3 -15.25 -7.34 26.28
CA ALA A 3 -14.42 -8.35 25.66
C ALA A 3 -13.72 -7.75 24.43
N ALA A 4 -12.44 -8.06 24.24
CA ALA A 4 -11.71 -7.66 23.05
C ALA A 4 -12.34 -8.32 21.82
N VAL A 5 -12.75 -7.51 20.83
CA VAL A 5 -13.18 -8.02 19.53
C VAL A 5 -11.93 -8.53 18.81
N PRO A 6 -11.86 -9.81 18.41
CA PRO A 6 -10.72 -10.30 17.65
C PRO A 6 -10.67 -9.58 16.31
N VAL A 7 -9.60 -8.83 16.07
CA VAL A 7 -9.32 -8.21 14.77
C VAL A 7 -8.87 -9.34 13.84
N PRO A 8 -9.55 -9.58 12.71
CA PRO A 8 -9.09 -10.57 11.73
C PRO A 8 -7.68 -10.21 11.31
N VAL A 9 -6.73 -11.15 11.40
CA VAL A 9 -5.40 -10.94 10.81
C VAL A 9 -5.58 -11.04 9.30
N PRO A 10 -5.41 -9.95 8.52
CA PRO A 10 -5.54 -10.05 7.08
C PRO A 10 -4.47 -11.00 6.54
N PRO A 11 -4.79 -11.78 5.49
CA PRO A 11 -3.80 -12.63 4.83
C PRO A 11 -2.61 -11.76 4.36
N PRO A 12 -1.39 -12.35 4.28
CA PRO A 12 -0.20 -11.59 3.95
C PRO A 12 -0.38 -10.87 2.62
N ALA A 13 -0.25 -9.54 2.65
CA ALA A 13 -0.35 -8.73 1.44
C ALA A 13 0.81 -9.06 0.50
N ILE A 14 0.52 -9.20 -0.80
CA ILE A 14 1.56 -9.30 -1.81
C ILE A 14 2.18 -7.91 -1.95
N VAL A 15 3.47 -7.81 -1.67
CA VAL A 15 4.24 -6.58 -1.86
C VAL A 15 5.04 -6.71 -3.14
N CYS A 16 4.82 -5.80 -4.08
CA CYS A 16 5.60 -5.73 -5.31
C CYS A 16 6.06 -4.31 -5.60
N ASP A 17 7.28 -4.21 -6.11
CA ASP A 17 7.87 -2.97 -6.61
C ASP A 17 7.77 -2.95 -8.14
N ALA A 18 7.47 -1.80 -8.70
CA ALA A 18 7.39 -1.60 -10.14
C ALA A 18 7.90 -0.21 -10.53
N VAL A 19 8.20 -0.03 -11.81
CA VAL A 19 8.52 1.26 -12.41
C VAL A 19 7.45 1.58 -13.46
N TRP A 20 6.78 2.70 -13.30
CA TRP A 20 5.76 3.17 -14.23
C TRP A 20 6.26 4.35 -15.04
N ARG A 21 5.92 4.38 -16.33
CA ARG A 21 6.22 5.50 -17.21
C ARG A 21 5.10 6.53 -17.16
N ASP A 22 5.39 7.72 -16.63
CA ASP A 22 4.47 8.87 -16.63
C ASP A 22 4.57 9.57 -18.00
N GLY A 23 3.70 9.17 -18.93
CA GLY A 23 3.72 9.62 -20.32
C GLY A 23 3.78 11.15 -20.48
N PRO A 24 2.84 11.91 -19.89
CA PRO A 24 2.82 13.37 -20.00
C PRO A 24 4.08 14.07 -19.48
N ARG A 25 4.78 13.48 -18.51
CA ARG A 25 5.96 14.09 -17.87
C ARG A 25 7.29 13.47 -18.30
N GLY A 26 7.25 12.40 -19.11
CA GLY A 26 8.44 11.74 -19.63
C GLY A 26 9.38 11.19 -18.55
N ARG A 27 8.85 10.78 -17.38
CA ARG A 27 9.65 10.28 -16.26
C ARG A 27 9.23 8.89 -15.82
N ASP A 28 10.16 8.20 -15.18
CA ASP A 28 9.91 6.92 -14.53
C ASP A 28 9.55 7.16 -13.07
N ILE A 29 8.52 6.47 -12.59
CA ILE A 29 8.03 6.56 -11.22
C ILE A 29 8.15 5.18 -10.59
N ALA A 30 9.02 5.06 -9.59
CA ALA A 30 9.06 3.87 -8.74
C ALA A 30 7.81 3.84 -7.86
N VAL A 31 7.10 2.71 -7.88
CA VAL A 31 5.92 2.46 -7.06
C VAL A 31 6.08 1.17 -6.26
N ARG A 32 5.44 1.13 -5.10
CA ARG A 32 5.28 -0.09 -4.29
C ARG A 32 3.81 -0.34 -4.08
N LEU A 33 3.35 -1.51 -4.51
CA LEU A 33 1.98 -1.97 -4.33
C LEU A 33 1.92 -2.94 -3.15
N ARG A 34 0.85 -2.83 -2.36
CA ARG A 34 0.49 -3.78 -1.30
C ARG A 34 -0.90 -4.29 -1.61
N LEU A 35 -0.98 -5.48 -2.17
CA LEU A 35 -2.22 -6.07 -2.65
C LEU A 35 -2.79 -7.03 -1.59
N PRO A 36 -4.06 -6.91 -1.20
CA PRO A 36 -4.71 -7.93 -0.39
C PRO A 36 -4.86 -9.22 -1.20
N ALA A 37 -5.09 -10.34 -0.52
CA ALA A 37 -5.40 -11.60 -1.20
C ALA A 37 -6.73 -11.50 -1.98
N GLY A 38 -6.81 -12.21 -3.10
CA GLY A 38 -8.02 -12.31 -3.92
C GLY A 38 -7.92 -11.55 -5.25
N THR A 39 -9.01 -11.58 -6.01
CA THR A 39 -9.10 -11.00 -7.37
C THR A 39 -10.30 -10.05 -7.52
N THR A 40 -11.02 -9.79 -6.44
CA THR A 40 -12.15 -8.87 -6.45
C THR A 40 -11.67 -7.42 -6.39
N PRO A 41 -12.35 -6.47 -7.05
CA PRO A 41 -12.04 -5.05 -6.89
C PRO A 41 -12.10 -4.62 -5.42
N VAL A 42 -11.15 -3.80 -5.00
CA VAL A 42 -11.05 -3.23 -3.65
C VAL A 42 -10.77 -1.72 -3.73
N PRO A 43 -11.11 -0.93 -2.71
CA PRO A 43 -10.66 0.45 -2.61
C PRO A 43 -9.14 0.57 -2.65
N VAL A 44 -8.64 1.66 -3.22
CA VAL A 44 -7.19 1.94 -3.33
C VAL A 44 -6.84 3.15 -2.49
N VAL A 45 -5.77 3.03 -1.71
CA VAL A 45 -5.15 4.16 -1.02
C VAL A 45 -3.84 4.53 -1.72
N VAL A 46 -3.68 5.80 -2.07
CA VAL A 46 -2.47 6.33 -2.70
C VAL A 46 -1.71 7.16 -1.68
N TRP A 47 -0.45 6.80 -1.44
CA TRP A 47 0.46 7.55 -0.60
C TRP A 47 1.67 7.99 -1.42
N SER A 48 2.07 9.26 -1.29
CA SER A 48 3.26 9.81 -1.91
C SER A 48 4.27 10.27 -0.84
N PRO A 49 5.57 9.97 -1.02
CA PRO A 49 6.59 10.45 -0.11
C PRO A 49 6.78 11.97 -0.25
N GLY A 50 7.16 12.61 0.86
CA GLY A 50 7.75 13.94 0.84
C GLY A 50 9.20 13.93 0.32
N LEU A 51 9.84 15.10 0.31
CA LEU A 51 11.25 15.25 -0.06
C LEU A 51 12.16 14.33 0.78
N GLY A 52 13.09 13.65 0.11
CA GLY A 52 14.01 12.68 0.74
C GLY A 52 13.38 11.33 1.07
N GLY A 53 12.07 11.14 0.84
CA GLY A 53 11.39 9.88 1.07
C GLY A 53 11.44 8.92 -0.13
N GLY A 54 11.17 7.65 0.14
CA GLY A 54 11.04 6.60 -0.88
C GLY A 54 9.77 5.77 -0.72
N THR A 55 9.57 4.78 -1.60
CA THR A 55 8.35 3.93 -1.65
C THR A 55 8.09 3.12 -0.38
N GLY A 56 9.10 2.96 0.48
CA GLY A 56 8.98 2.31 1.79
C GLY A 56 8.26 3.13 2.86
N GLY A 57 8.25 4.47 2.76
CA GLY A 57 7.79 5.35 3.85
C GLY A 57 6.31 5.23 4.21
N GLY A 58 5.47 4.76 3.28
CA GLY A 58 4.04 4.52 3.52
C GLY A 58 3.72 3.24 4.30
N ALA A 59 4.71 2.45 4.72
CA ALA A 59 4.48 1.13 5.31
C ALA A 59 3.62 1.17 6.58
N ALA A 60 3.96 2.05 7.54
CA ALA A 60 3.24 2.15 8.81
C ALA A 60 1.76 2.50 8.59
N TRP A 61 1.49 3.45 7.71
CA TRP A 61 0.13 3.87 7.35
C TRP A 61 -0.63 2.77 6.60
N GLY A 62 0.04 2.08 5.66
CA GLY A 62 -0.55 0.97 4.91
C GLY A 62 -0.98 -0.19 5.82
N THR A 63 -0.17 -0.53 6.83
CA THR A 63 -0.53 -1.54 7.83
C THR A 63 -1.68 -1.06 8.72
N ALA A 64 -1.64 0.20 9.18
CA ALA A 64 -2.67 0.74 10.07
C ALA A 64 -4.05 0.86 9.42
N TRP A 65 -4.13 1.17 8.13
CA TRP A 65 -5.41 1.24 7.39
C TRP A 65 -5.94 -0.12 6.94
N ALA A 66 -5.09 -1.15 6.91
CA ALA A 66 -5.49 -2.51 6.55
C ALA A 66 -5.96 -3.34 7.76
N ALA A 67 -5.76 -2.84 8.99
CA ALA A 67 -6.23 -3.43 10.24
C ALA A 67 -7.66 -2.99 10.56
#